data_AF-A0A967TI14-F1
#
_entry.id   AF-A0A967TI14-F1
#
_cell.length_a   1.000
_cell.length_b   1.000
_cell.length_c   1.000
_cell.angle_alpha   90.00
_cell.angle_beta   90.00
_cell.angle_gamma   90.00
#
_symmetry.space_group_name_H-M   'P 1'
#
loop_
_entity.id
_entity.type
_entity.pdbx_description
1 polymer ?
#
loop_
_entity_poly.entity_id
_entity_poly.type
_entity_poly.pdbx_seq_one_letter_code
_entity_poly.pdbx_strand_id
1 'polypeptide(L)'
;MSNIEKDPAMPPEVVEIAECGYAIWTGEGVDEKLRARFDTERIPVSGIRHVRVWGIQVDDERELPGLERTQIPDEEIWEVNLVSTDGSNYGFDSRLLRPAP
;
A
#
# COMPACT_ATOMS: atom_id res chain seq x y z
N MET A 1 -10.84 6.53 16.27
CA MET A 1 -9.85 5.44 16.21
C MET A 1 -10.48 4.33 15.41
N SER A 2 -10.00 4.09 14.20
CA SER A 2 -10.49 2.99 13.35
C SER A 2 -10.11 1.68 14.03
N ASN A 3 -11.09 0.87 14.40
CA ASN A 3 -10.84 -0.43 15.02
C ASN A 3 -10.51 -1.41 13.89
N ILE A 4 -9.24 -1.46 13.48
CA ILE A 4 -8.78 -2.34 12.40
C ILE A 4 -8.89 -3.79 12.91
N GLU A 5 -9.76 -4.58 12.28
CA GLU A 5 -9.93 -5.98 12.63
C GLU A 5 -8.66 -6.75 12.26
N LYS A 6 -8.05 -7.40 13.26
CA LYS A 6 -6.82 -8.18 13.07
C LYS A 6 -7.17 -9.52 12.46
N ASP A 7 -6.74 -9.72 11.23
CA ASP A 7 -6.82 -11.03 10.57
C ASP A 7 -5.69 -11.95 11.11
N PRO A 8 -5.96 -13.23 11.41
CA PRO A 8 -4.94 -14.14 11.91
C PRO A 8 -3.80 -14.43 10.91
N ALA A 9 -3.99 -14.16 9.61
CA ALA A 9 -2.94 -14.30 8.60
C ALA A 9 -2.07 -13.03 8.45
N MET A 10 -2.34 -11.98 9.23
CA MET A 10 -1.64 -10.71 9.14
C MET A 10 -0.18 -10.86 9.61
N PRO A 11 0.83 -10.47 8.81
CA PRO A 11 2.23 -10.52 9.21
C PRO A 11 2.51 -9.57 10.38
N PRO A 12 3.51 -9.86 11.23
CA PRO A 12 3.77 -9.09 12.45
C PRO A 12 3.96 -7.59 12.18
N GLU A 13 4.66 -7.22 11.11
CA GLU A 13 4.87 -5.82 10.72
C GLU A 13 3.55 -5.07 10.44
N VAL A 14 2.56 -5.76 9.87
CA VAL A 14 1.24 -5.19 9.56
C VAL A 14 0.40 -5.09 10.83
N VAL A 15 0.54 -6.07 11.75
CA VAL A 15 -0.09 -6.01 13.08
C VAL A 15 0.44 -4.80 13.86
N GLU A 16 1.75 -4.54 13.83
CA GLU A 16 2.34 -3.39 14.51
C GLU A 16 1.82 -2.06 13.95
N ILE A 17 1.66 -1.95 12.62
CA ILE A 17 1.03 -0.78 11.98
C ILE A 17 -0.43 -0.65 12.41
N ALA A 18 -1.18 -1.77 12.46
CA ALA A 18 -2.58 -1.78 12.89
C ALA A 18 -2.74 -1.33 14.36
N GLU A 19 -1.84 -1.75 15.25
CA GLU A 19 -1.84 -1.37 16.65
C GLU A 19 -1.40 0.07 16.89
N CYS A 20 -0.42 0.56 16.13
CA CYS A 20 0.02 1.95 16.20
C CYS A 20 -1.06 2.91 15.69
N GLY A 21 -1.77 2.52 14.61
CA GLY A 21 -2.76 3.38 13.93
C GLY A 21 -2.14 4.53 13.12
N TYR A 22 -0.81 4.61 13.11
CA TYR A 22 -0.02 5.55 12.32
C TYR A 22 1.14 4.80 11.64
N ALA A 23 1.47 5.25 10.43
CA ALA A 23 2.56 4.68 9.64
C ALA A 23 3.55 5.77 9.22
N ILE A 24 4.77 5.34 8.88
CA ILE A 24 5.79 6.13 8.21
C ILE A 24 6.34 5.38 7.00
N TRP A 25 6.88 6.13 6.04
CA TRP A 25 7.52 5.54 4.87
C TRP A 25 8.83 4.83 5.22
N THR A 26 9.07 3.66 4.63
CA THR A 26 10.32 2.89 4.87
C THR A 26 11.57 3.45 4.18
N GLY A 27 11.41 4.31 3.17
CA GLY A 27 12.54 4.98 2.52
C GLY A 27 12.39 5.22 1.03
N GLU A 28 12.46 4.22 0.16
CA GLU A 28 12.75 4.48 -1.27
C GLU A 28 11.68 4.03 -2.27
N GLY A 29 10.66 3.28 -1.84
CA GLY A 29 9.67 2.73 -2.77
C GLY A 29 8.51 3.67 -3.19
N VAL A 30 8.53 4.96 -2.82
CA VAL A 30 7.40 5.89 -3.10
C VAL A 30 7.91 7.22 -3.63
N ASP A 31 7.32 7.69 -4.72
CA ASP A 31 7.68 8.96 -5.36
C ASP A 31 7.60 10.14 -4.37
N GLU A 32 8.59 11.03 -4.42
CA GLU A 32 8.71 12.18 -3.51
C GLU A 32 7.49 13.11 -3.58
N LYS A 33 6.91 13.32 -4.77
CA LYS A 33 5.71 14.17 -4.92
C LYS A 33 4.48 13.53 -4.29
N LEU A 34 4.43 12.20 -4.29
CA LEU A 34 3.36 11.46 -3.63
C LEU A 34 3.55 11.51 -2.11
N ARG A 35 4.78 11.29 -1.62
CA ARG A 35 5.12 11.41 -0.19
C ARG A 35 4.79 12.78 0.38
N ALA A 36 5.03 13.86 -0.38
CA ALA A 36 4.72 15.23 0.02
C ALA A 36 3.23 15.51 0.31
N ARG A 37 2.31 14.59 -0.07
CA ARG A 37 0.88 14.69 0.26
C ARG A 37 0.54 14.13 1.64
N PHE A 38 1.48 13.48 2.31
CA PHE A 38 1.29 12.84 3.61
C PHE A 38 2.13 13.52 4.66
N ASP A 39 1.77 13.31 5.91
CA ASP A 39 2.58 13.77 7.04
C ASP A 39 3.93 13.05 7.07
N THR A 40 4.99 13.78 7.39
CA THR A 40 6.37 13.24 7.36
C THR A 40 6.68 12.35 8.56
N GLU A 41 5.98 12.54 9.67
CA GLU A 41 6.28 11.89 10.95
C GLU A 41 5.20 10.88 11.35
N ARG A 42 3.92 11.17 11.09
CA ARG A 42 2.81 10.29 11.49
C ARG A 42 1.67 10.33 10.48
N ILE A 43 1.63 9.34 9.59
CA ILE A 43 0.57 9.20 8.59
C ILE A 43 -0.59 8.40 9.20
N PRO A 44 -1.81 8.96 9.30
CA PRO A 44 -2.95 8.24 9.86
C PRO A 44 -3.33 7.02 9.02
N VAL A 45 -3.50 5.87 9.66
CA VAL A 45 -4.01 4.65 9.02
C VAL A 45 -5.53 4.61 9.16
N SER A 46 -6.22 4.60 8.03
CA SER A 46 -7.68 4.54 7.93
C SER A 46 -8.21 3.10 7.99
N GLY A 47 -7.45 2.16 7.43
CA GLY A 47 -7.79 0.73 7.43
C GLY A 47 -6.70 -0.12 6.80
N ILE A 48 -6.77 -1.44 7.01
CA ILE A 48 -5.86 -2.43 6.42
C ILE A 48 -6.70 -3.55 5.83
N ARG A 49 -6.33 -4.02 4.63
CA ARG A 49 -7.01 -5.14 3.97
C ARG A 49 -6.03 -6.07 3.28
N HIS A 50 -6.37 -7.36 3.24
CA HIS A 50 -5.66 -8.32 2.43
C HIS A 50 -6.15 -8.23 0.99
N VAL A 51 -5.23 -8.06 0.03
CA VAL A 51 -5.54 -7.90 -1.39
C VAL A 51 -4.76 -8.93 -2.18
N ARG A 52 -5.49 -9.69 -3.01
CA ARG A 52 -4.90 -10.50 -4.06
C ARG A 52 -4.88 -9.71 -5.35
N VAL A 53 -3.70 -9.38 -5.84
CA VAL A 53 -3.48 -8.75 -7.13
C VAL A 53 -3.48 -9.86 -8.18
N TRP A 54 -4.55 -9.96 -8.96
CA TRP A 54 -4.61 -10.88 -10.08
C TRP A 54 -3.75 -10.33 -11.21
N GLY A 55 -2.79 -11.13 -11.66
CA GLY A 55 -1.97 -10.78 -12.81
C GLY A 55 -2.84 -10.53 -14.05
N ILE A 56 -2.94 -9.28 -14.48
CA ILE A 56 -3.62 -8.94 -15.73
C ILE A 56 -2.62 -9.18 -16.87
N GLN A 57 -2.90 -10.18 -17.71
CA GLN A 57 -2.31 -10.25 -19.04
C GLN A 57 -3.12 -9.32 -19.94
N VAL A 58 -2.54 -8.18 -20.28
CA VAL A 58 -3.12 -7.30 -21.29
C VAL A 58 -2.86 -7.94 -22.65
N ASP A 59 -3.88 -8.55 -23.24
CA ASP A 59 -3.88 -8.88 -24.66
C ASP A 59 -4.21 -7.57 -25.39
N ASP A 60 -3.19 -6.73 -25.57
CA ASP A 60 -3.31 -5.56 -26.43
C ASP A 60 -3.38 -6.07 -27.87
N GLU A 61 -4.59 -6.43 -28.31
CA GLU A 61 -4.94 -6.86 -29.68
C GLU A 61 -4.60 -5.78 -30.75
N ARG A 62 -3.90 -4.71 -30.38
CA ARG A 62 -3.19 -3.81 -31.30
C ARG A 62 -1.70 -4.10 -31.20
N GLU A 63 -1.25 -5.01 -32.05
CA GLU A 63 0.16 -5.33 -32.26
C GLU A 63 0.98 -4.06 -32.56
N LEU A 64 1.47 -3.38 -31.52
CA LEU A 64 2.54 -2.40 -31.62
C LEU A 64 3.85 -3.18 -31.51
N PRO A 65 4.61 -3.35 -32.62
CA PRO A 65 5.86 -4.10 -32.57
C PRO A 65 6.85 -3.39 -31.61
N GLY A 66 7.22 -4.07 -30.53
CA GLY A 66 8.31 -3.67 -29.63
C GLY A 66 7.93 -3.27 -28.20
N LEU A 67 6.67 -3.35 -27.79
CA LEU A 67 6.30 -3.20 -26.37
C LEU A 67 6.33 -4.55 -25.68
N GLU A 68 7.24 -4.69 -24.72
CA GLU A 68 7.33 -5.87 -23.86
C GLU A 68 5.99 -6.07 -23.15
N ARG A 69 5.49 -7.32 -23.13
CA ARG A 69 4.26 -7.68 -22.44
C ARG A 69 4.45 -7.38 -20.95
N THR A 70 3.76 -6.37 -20.41
CA THR A 70 3.79 -6.11 -18.96
C THR A 70 3.06 -7.24 -18.25
N GLN A 71 3.83 -8.19 -17.71
CA GLN A 71 3.32 -9.24 -16.84
C GLN A 71 3.25 -8.69 -15.42
N ILE A 72 2.03 -8.55 -14.88
CA ILE A 72 1.84 -8.37 -13.44
C ILE A 72 1.72 -9.77 -12.84
N PRO A 73 2.57 -10.17 -11.88
CA PRO A 73 2.45 -11.48 -11.23
C PRO A 73 1.20 -11.55 -10.34
N ASP A 74 0.66 -12.75 -10.14
CA ASP A 74 -0.34 -12.98 -9.07
C ASP A 74 0.38 -12.87 -7.72
N GLU A 75 0.00 -11.88 -6.91
CA GLU A 75 0.63 -11.64 -5.61
C GLU A 75 -0.43 -11.35 -4.54
N GLU A 76 -0.22 -11.90 -3.35
CA GLU A 76 -0.96 -11.57 -2.14
C GLU A 76 -0.21 -10.51 -1.35
N ILE A 77 -0.84 -9.33 -1.18
CA ILE A 77 -0.28 -8.18 -0.48
C ILE A 77 -1.23 -7.70 0.61
N TRP A 78 -0.66 -7.09 1.64
CA TRP A 78 -1.42 -6.36 2.65
C TRP A 78 -1.45 -4.89 2.27
N GLU A 79 -2.63 -4.38 1.95
CA GLU A 79 -2.82 -2.98 1.59
C GLU A 79 -3.22 -2.17 2.83
N VAL A 80 -2.44 -1.13 3.13
CA VAL A 80 -2.68 -0.17 4.20
C VAL A 80 -3.25 1.11 3.58
N ASN A 81 -4.43 1.51 4.03
CA ASN A 81 -5.08 2.75 3.61
C ASN A 81 -4.62 3.91 4.49
N LEU A 82 -3.92 4.86 3.88
CA LEU A 82 -3.38 6.05 4.52
C LEU A 82 -4.23 7.28 4.22
N VAL A 83 -4.32 8.18 5.19
CA VAL A 83 -4.99 9.47 5.03
C VAL A 83 -3.94 10.54 4.71
N SER A 84 -4.08 11.17 3.55
CA SER A 84 -3.26 12.33 3.14
C SER A 84 -3.63 13.59 3.93
N THR A 85 -2.79 14.63 3.87
CA THR A 85 -3.04 15.92 4.56
C THR A 85 -4.29 16.64 4.06
N ASP A 86 -4.75 16.32 2.85
CA ASP A 86 -5.99 16.83 2.24
C ASP A 86 -7.24 16.02 2.68
N GLY A 87 -7.05 14.93 3.43
CA GLY A 87 -8.13 14.04 3.88
C GLY A 87 -8.49 12.93 2.88
N SER A 88 -7.88 12.93 1.69
CA SER A 88 -8.02 11.85 0.71
C SER A 88 -7.37 10.55 1.21
N ASN A 89 -7.99 9.41 0.91
CA ASN A 89 -7.50 8.07 1.30
C ASN A 89 -6.77 7.40 0.14
N TYR A 90 -5.64 6.75 0.43
CA TYR A 90 -4.82 6.05 -0.57
C TYR A 90 -4.35 4.71 -0.02
N GLY A 91 -4.46 3.65 -0.83
CA GLY A 91 -3.96 2.31 -0.48
C GLY A 91 -2.51 2.11 -0.92
N PHE A 92 -1.68 1.58 -0.01
CA PHE A 92 -0.28 1.25 -0.26
C PHE A 92 0.06 -0.15 0.23
N ASP A 93 1.04 -0.78 -0.39
CA ASP A 93 1.60 -2.03 0.13
C ASP A 93 2.24 -1.78 1.51
N SER A 94 1.87 -2.61 2.48
CA SER A 94 2.45 -2.66 3.83
C SER A 94 3.98 -2.68 3.86
N ARG A 95 4.63 -3.33 2.88
CA ARG A 95 6.10 -3.44 2.80
C ARG A 95 6.79 -2.09 2.59
N LEU A 96 6.05 -1.07 2.15
CA LEU A 96 6.51 0.30 1.98
C LEU A 96 6.40 1.14 3.26
N LEU A 97 5.86 0.55 4.32
CA LEU A 97 5.47 1.22 5.55
C LEU A 97 6.08 0.56 6.78
N ARG A 98 6.26 1.35 7.83
CA ARG A 98 6.60 0.91 9.17
C ARG A 98 5.70 1.63 10.19
N PRO A 99 5.49 1.08 11.39
CA PRO A 99 4.79 1.79 12.44
C PRO A 99 5.52 3.10 12.76
N ALA A 100 4.75 4.18 12.92
CA ALA A 100 5.31 5.45 13.36
C ALA A 100 5.81 5.33 14.82
N PRO A 101 6.88 6.07 15.20
CA PRO A 101 7.36 6.11 16.58
C PRO A 101 6.42 6.88 17.53
#